data_AF-A0A317IV40-F1
#
_entry.id   AF-A0A317IV40-F1
#
_cell.length_a   1.000
_cell.length_b   1.000
_cell.length_c   1.000
_cell.angle_alpha   90.00
_cell.angle_beta   90.00
_cell.angle_gamma   90.00
#
_symmetry.space_group_name_H-M   'P 1'
#
loop_
_entity.id
_entity.type
_entity.pdbx_description
1 polymer ?
#
loop_
_entity_poly.entity_id
_entity_poly.type
_entity_poly.pdbx_seq_one_letter_code
_entity_poly.pdbx_strand_id
1 'polypeptide(L)'
;MLKDDFVCGYKDISRKHYAGASGKHRPDENAVDTTNGAGPHNLQMFILASDGTVLTCMPGYWHSEDLAKELRLAFELNKIWQAHDLSLDQKKALFSQIQLAHIQDHGAAEHKRSQMQGFDIQYEAQHRPNSDFFINQRAVDAATGKVDQGNLKPVDVVMHQRMAARPFEPYEKFDVAVYSDYGKPMYDKHEQFRDANGNIIPNSNLASEPMIGNDPRAHPIETQVKHQGKSAARQAIMFGIRAALAH
;
A
#
# COMPACT_ATOMS: atom_id res chain seq x y z
N MET A 1 20.07 -5.74 -17.14
CA MET A 1 19.76 -5.40 -15.74
C MET A 1 19.22 -6.60 -14.99
N LEU A 2 17.91 -6.90 -15.00
CA LEU A 2 17.38 -8.04 -14.23
C LEU A 2 18.09 -9.38 -14.51
N LYS A 3 18.28 -9.74 -15.79
CA LYS A 3 18.93 -11.00 -16.17
C LYS A 3 20.44 -11.06 -15.88
N ASP A 4 21.09 -9.90 -15.82
CA ASP A 4 22.56 -9.79 -15.82
C ASP A 4 23.09 -9.55 -14.41
N ASP A 5 22.31 -8.84 -13.59
CA ASP A 5 22.78 -8.25 -12.35
C ASP A 5 21.98 -8.69 -11.11
N PHE A 6 20.86 -9.42 -11.30
CA PHE A 6 19.99 -9.89 -10.22
C PHE A 6 19.72 -11.40 -10.29
N VAL A 7 19.57 -12.02 -9.11
CA VAL A 7 18.95 -13.33 -8.96
C VAL A 7 17.49 -13.11 -8.58
N CYS A 8 16.57 -13.47 -9.48
CA CYS A 8 15.14 -13.29 -9.26
C CYS A 8 14.52 -14.54 -8.65
N GLY A 9 13.70 -14.37 -7.61
CA GLY A 9 12.90 -15.42 -6.98
C GLY A 9 11.53 -14.89 -6.58
N TYR A 10 10.68 -15.79 -6.09
CA TYR A 10 9.36 -15.41 -5.58
C TYR A 10 9.05 -16.15 -4.27
N LYS A 11 8.16 -15.55 -3.48
CA LYS A 11 7.65 -16.13 -2.23
C LYS A 11 6.16 -15.85 -2.13
N ASP A 12 5.39 -16.89 -1.84
CA ASP A 12 3.95 -16.75 -1.61
C ASP A 12 3.70 -16.09 -0.24
N ILE A 13 3.05 -14.93 -0.26
CA ILE A 13 2.64 -14.17 0.93
C ILE A 13 1.15 -14.30 1.26
N SER A 14 0.38 -15.07 0.50
CA SER A 14 -1.10 -15.15 0.62
C SER A 14 -1.60 -15.55 2.01
N ARG A 15 -0.77 -16.20 2.82
CA ARG A 15 -1.07 -16.63 4.21
C ARG A 15 -0.43 -15.73 5.27
N LYS A 16 0.11 -14.57 4.89
CA LYS A 16 0.72 -13.62 5.83
C LYS A 16 -0.33 -12.65 6.33
N HIS A 17 -0.29 -12.34 7.62
CA HIS A 17 -1.24 -11.42 8.27
C HIS A 17 -1.22 -10.00 7.68
N TYR A 18 -0.10 -9.62 7.06
CA TYR A 18 0.05 -8.33 6.39
C TYR A 18 -0.40 -8.33 4.94
N ALA A 19 -0.73 -9.48 4.35
CA ALA A 19 -1.17 -9.53 2.95
C ALA A 19 -2.58 -8.95 2.81
N GLY A 20 -2.71 -7.93 1.96
CA GLY A 20 -4.01 -7.37 1.60
C GLY A 20 -4.88 -8.38 0.84
N ALA A 21 -6.20 -8.19 0.92
CA ALA A 21 -7.12 -8.96 0.10
C ALA A 21 -7.26 -8.31 -1.28
N SER A 22 -7.01 -9.07 -2.36
CA SER A 22 -7.17 -8.58 -3.73
C SER A 22 -7.84 -9.62 -4.64
N GLY A 23 -8.47 -9.14 -5.72
CA GLY A 23 -8.93 -10.01 -6.82
C GLY A 23 -7.76 -10.79 -7.43
N LYS A 24 -8.02 -12.02 -7.89
CA LYS A 24 -6.99 -12.85 -8.53
C LYS A 24 -6.79 -12.41 -9.98
N HIS A 25 -5.53 -12.18 -10.38
CA HIS A 25 -5.19 -11.99 -11.79
C HIS A 25 -5.05 -13.34 -12.50
N ARG A 26 -5.64 -13.48 -13.69
CA ARG A 26 -5.45 -14.65 -14.56
C ARG A 26 -4.33 -14.35 -15.58
N PRO A 27 -3.57 -15.36 -16.02
CA PRO A 27 -2.46 -15.14 -16.97
C PRO A 27 -2.87 -14.56 -18.33
N ASP A 28 -4.16 -14.68 -18.68
CA ASP A 28 -4.77 -14.19 -19.94
C ASP A 28 -5.39 -12.80 -19.81
N GLU A 29 -5.33 -12.17 -18.64
CA GLU A 29 -5.85 -10.81 -18.45
C GLU A 29 -4.87 -9.76 -18.95
N ASN A 30 -5.42 -8.68 -19.52
CA ASN A 30 -4.62 -7.53 -19.91
C ASN A 30 -3.99 -6.90 -18.67
N ALA A 31 -2.69 -6.61 -18.77
CA ALA A 31 -2.05 -5.71 -17.83
C ALA A 31 -2.69 -4.32 -17.98
N VAL A 32 -3.36 -3.85 -16.94
CA VAL A 32 -3.84 -2.48 -16.85
C VAL A 32 -2.72 -1.60 -16.30
N ASP A 33 -2.47 -0.47 -16.96
CA ASP A 33 -1.61 0.55 -16.39
C ASP A 33 -2.24 1.07 -15.10
N THR A 34 -1.58 0.79 -13.99
CA THR A 34 -1.99 1.24 -12.66
C THR A 34 -0.93 2.14 -12.05
N THR A 35 -1.27 2.79 -10.94
CA THR A 35 -0.37 3.70 -10.23
C THR A 35 0.75 2.92 -9.54
N ASN A 36 1.95 3.51 -9.47
CA ASN A 36 3.02 3.02 -8.61
C ASN A 36 2.49 2.94 -7.17
N GLY A 37 2.65 1.79 -6.52
CA GLY A 37 2.06 1.57 -5.20
C GLY A 37 0.59 1.14 -5.20
N ALA A 38 -0.01 0.80 -6.34
CA ALA A 38 -1.37 0.24 -6.33
C ALA A 38 -1.39 -1.13 -5.64
N GLY A 39 -2.22 -1.28 -4.61
CA GLY A 39 -2.22 -2.43 -3.70
C GLY A 39 -1.27 -2.29 -2.50
N PRO A 40 -1.31 -1.18 -1.73
CA PRO A 40 -0.49 -0.87 -0.56
C PRO A 40 -0.11 -2.04 0.31
N HIS A 41 -1.09 -2.84 0.74
CA HIS A 41 -0.92 -3.94 1.70
C HIS A 41 -0.15 -5.13 1.14
N ASN A 42 0.26 -5.06 -0.13
CA ASN A 42 1.03 -6.11 -0.78
C ASN A 42 2.38 -5.55 -1.20
N LEU A 43 3.41 -5.81 -0.38
CA LEU A 43 4.79 -5.54 -0.77
C LEU A 43 5.19 -6.56 -1.84
N GLN A 44 5.20 -6.12 -3.10
CA GLN A 44 5.36 -7.03 -4.25
C GLN A 44 6.82 -7.34 -4.54
N MET A 45 7.73 -6.41 -4.24
CA MET A 45 9.14 -6.56 -4.57
C MET A 45 10.05 -6.16 -3.41
N PHE A 46 10.97 -7.06 -3.08
CA PHE A 46 12.11 -6.81 -2.21
C PHE A 46 13.39 -6.91 -3.03
N ILE A 47 14.29 -5.94 -2.86
CA ILE A 47 15.64 -6.02 -3.37
C ILE A 47 16.57 -6.17 -2.17
N LEU A 48 17.29 -7.28 -2.14
CA LEU A 48 18.10 -7.69 -1.01
C LEU A 48 19.58 -7.77 -1.39
N ALA A 49 20.45 -7.50 -0.43
CA ALA A 49 21.84 -7.96 -0.48
C ALA A 49 21.89 -9.49 -0.36
N SER A 50 23.05 -10.09 -0.69
CA SER A 50 23.24 -11.54 -0.66
C SER A 50 23.06 -12.18 0.72
N ASP A 51 23.14 -11.39 1.80
CA ASP A 51 22.94 -11.82 3.18
C ASP A 51 21.50 -11.62 3.69
N GLY A 52 20.58 -11.17 2.83
CA GLY A 52 19.18 -10.92 3.20
C GLY A 52 18.91 -9.52 3.75
N THR A 53 19.90 -8.62 3.77
CA THR A 53 19.68 -7.21 4.13
C THR A 53 18.82 -6.50 3.10
N VAL A 54 17.78 -5.79 3.54
CA VAL A 54 16.90 -5.01 2.64
C VAL A 54 17.63 -3.78 2.13
N LEU A 55 17.72 -3.64 0.80
CA LEU A 55 18.28 -2.49 0.12
C LEU A 55 17.20 -1.48 -0.26
N THR A 56 16.15 -1.95 -0.93
CA THR A 56 14.91 -1.20 -1.18
C THR A 56 13.76 -2.18 -1.34
N CYS A 57 12.53 -1.70 -1.23
CA CYS A 57 11.34 -2.52 -1.42
C CYS A 57 10.19 -1.65 -1.93
N MET A 58 9.29 -2.26 -2.69
CA MET A 58 8.25 -1.56 -3.44
C MET A 58 6.87 -2.14 -3.12
N PRO A 59 5.95 -1.33 -2.56
CA PRO A 59 4.56 -1.74 -2.41
C PRO A 59 3.87 -1.75 -3.77
N GLY A 60 2.95 -2.66 -3.98
CA GLY A 60 2.10 -2.67 -5.16
C GLY A 60 2.85 -2.81 -6.49
N TYR A 61 2.15 -2.49 -7.57
CA TYR A 61 2.71 -2.44 -8.92
C TYR A 61 3.62 -1.23 -9.12
N TRP A 62 4.59 -1.35 -10.03
CA TRP A 62 5.47 -0.26 -10.46
C TRP A 62 5.67 -0.24 -11.97
N HIS A 63 5.60 0.95 -12.55
CA HIS A 63 5.91 1.18 -13.95
C HIS A 63 7.37 0.79 -14.24
N SER A 64 7.60 0.18 -15.41
CA SER A 64 8.91 -0.43 -15.75
C SER A 64 10.08 0.55 -15.73
N GLU A 65 9.86 1.79 -16.18
CA GLU A 65 10.88 2.85 -16.14
C GLU A 65 11.27 3.26 -14.72
N ASP A 66 10.31 3.30 -13.80
CA ASP A 66 10.52 3.71 -12.41
C ASP A 66 11.17 2.54 -11.65
N LEU A 67 10.70 1.32 -11.87
CA LEU A 67 11.35 0.10 -11.39
C LEU A 67 12.83 0.03 -11.79
N ALA A 68 13.18 0.41 -13.03
CA ALA A 68 14.58 0.42 -13.46
C ALA A 68 15.46 1.41 -12.66
N LYS A 69 14.89 2.53 -12.18
CA LYS A 69 15.60 3.48 -11.30
C LYS A 69 15.75 2.90 -9.90
N GLU A 70 14.72 2.26 -9.36
CA GLU A 70 14.77 1.58 -8.06
C GLU A 70 15.83 0.47 -8.02
N LEU A 71 15.95 -0.29 -9.10
CA LEU A 71 17.00 -1.31 -9.23
C LEU A 71 18.40 -0.69 -9.29
N ARG A 72 18.57 0.50 -9.90
CA ARG A 72 19.84 1.23 -9.87
C ARG A 72 20.17 1.76 -8.48
N LEU A 73 19.20 2.33 -7.78
CA LEU A 73 19.33 2.74 -6.38
C LEU A 73 19.83 1.57 -5.53
N ALA A 74 19.25 0.38 -5.69
CA ALA A 74 19.69 -0.81 -4.96
C ALA A 74 21.15 -1.19 -5.21
N PHE A 75 21.69 -0.99 -6.42
CA PHE A 75 23.12 -1.20 -6.67
C PHE A 75 23.99 -0.25 -5.84
N GLU A 76 23.64 1.03 -5.80
CA GLU A 76 24.40 2.02 -5.02
C GLU A 76 24.33 1.72 -3.52
N LEU A 77 23.15 1.34 -3.02
CA LEU A 77 22.98 0.93 -1.62
C LEU A 77 23.76 -0.35 -1.30
N ASN A 78 23.85 -1.31 -2.23
CA ASN A 78 24.65 -2.52 -2.04
C ASN A 78 26.15 -2.20 -1.98
N LYS A 79 26.65 -1.28 -2.81
CA LYS A 79 28.06 -0.83 -2.72
C LYS A 79 28.39 -0.29 -1.33
N ILE A 80 27.48 0.50 -0.75
CA ILE A 80 27.63 1.03 0.61
C ILE A 80 27.58 -0.09 1.64
N TRP A 81 26.66 -1.04 1.48
CA TRP A 81 26.57 -2.20 2.36
C TRP A 81 27.88 -3.00 2.40
N GLN A 82 28.51 -3.21 1.23
CA GLN A 82 29.75 -3.97 1.08
C GLN A 82 31.03 -3.17 1.42
N ALA A 83 30.94 -1.85 1.61
CA ALA A 83 32.11 -1.01 1.89
C ALA A 83 32.74 -1.38 3.26
N HIS A 84 33.96 -1.92 3.27
CA HIS A 84 34.62 -2.38 4.50
C HIS A 84 35.28 -1.25 5.32
N ASP A 85 35.50 -0.11 4.68
CA ASP A 85 36.07 1.11 5.26
C ASP A 85 35.04 1.96 6.03
N LEU A 86 33.74 1.66 5.86
CA LEU A 86 32.65 2.33 6.56
C LEU A 86 32.18 1.54 7.78
N SER A 87 31.99 2.23 8.90
CA SER A 87 31.27 1.68 10.05
C SER A 87 29.79 1.47 9.73
N LEU A 88 29.11 0.62 10.50
CA LEU A 88 27.67 0.39 10.32
C LEU A 88 26.86 1.70 10.45
N ASP A 89 27.23 2.59 11.37
CA ASP A 89 26.54 3.86 11.56
C ASP A 89 26.71 4.79 10.35
N GLN A 90 27.91 4.82 9.77
CA GLN A 90 28.17 5.57 8.53
C GLN A 90 27.36 5.02 7.36
N LYS A 91 27.31 3.69 7.21
CA LYS A 91 26.49 3.02 6.20
C LYS A 91 25.01 3.40 6.35
N LYS A 92 24.48 3.33 7.56
CA LYS A 92 23.08 3.68 7.84
C LYS A 92 22.78 5.15 7.53
N ALA A 93 23.68 6.06 7.91
CA ALA A 93 23.52 7.48 7.57
C ALA A 93 23.50 7.71 6.06
N LEU A 94 24.42 7.08 5.32
CA LEU A 94 24.46 7.16 3.86
C LEU A 94 23.23 6.53 3.21
N PHE A 95 22.75 5.40 3.71
CA PHE A 95 21.51 4.78 3.25
C PHE A 95 20.34 5.76 3.33
N SER A 96 20.13 6.36 4.52
CA SER A 96 19.05 7.32 4.72
C SER A 96 19.21 8.55 3.82
N GLN A 97 20.43 9.07 3.68
CA GLN A 97 20.72 10.20 2.82
C GLN A 97 20.39 9.91 1.35
N ILE A 98 20.80 8.75 0.83
CA ILE A 98 20.62 8.39 -0.57
C ILE A 98 19.16 8.11 -0.87
N GLN A 99 18.44 7.42 0.02
CA GLN A 99 16.99 7.23 -0.11
C GLN A 99 16.26 8.59 -0.22
N LEU A 100 16.61 9.56 0.63
CA LEU A 100 16.01 10.90 0.59
C LEU A 100 16.46 11.73 -0.61
N ALA A 101 17.70 11.57 -1.06
CA ALA A 101 18.23 12.26 -2.23
C ALA A 101 17.58 11.74 -3.52
N HIS A 102 17.35 10.44 -3.63
CA HIS A 102 16.73 9.79 -4.78
C HIS A 102 15.32 10.33 -5.08
N ILE A 103 14.58 10.76 -4.05
CA ILE A 103 13.30 11.46 -4.22
C ILE A 103 13.45 12.71 -5.12
N GLN A 104 14.59 13.42 -5.05
CA GLN A 104 14.82 14.63 -5.85
C GLN A 104 15.09 14.31 -7.32
N ASP A 105 15.45 13.07 -7.64
CA ASP A 105 15.68 12.61 -9.02
C ASP A 105 14.39 12.15 -9.70
N HIS A 106 13.29 12.03 -8.95
CA HIS A 106 11.99 11.64 -9.48
C HIS A 106 11.38 12.75 -10.34
N GLY A 107 11.04 12.39 -11.58
CA GLY A 107 10.43 13.33 -12.51
C GLY A 107 8.92 13.49 -12.27
N ALA A 108 8.33 14.54 -12.83
CA ALA A 108 6.89 14.79 -12.76
C ALA A 108 6.03 13.60 -13.25
N ALA A 109 6.51 12.83 -14.23
CA ALA A 109 5.82 11.65 -14.74
C ALA A 109 5.74 10.53 -13.69
N GLU A 110 6.82 10.32 -12.93
CA GLU A 110 6.88 9.32 -11.87
C GLU A 110 5.98 9.73 -10.70
N HIS A 111 6.06 10.97 -10.23
CA HIS A 111 5.14 11.48 -9.20
C HIS A 111 3.67 11.38 -9.61
N LYS A 112 3.36 11.57 -10.90
CA LYS A 112 2.00 11.41 -11.42
C LYS A 112 1.56 9.94 -11.38
N ARG A 113 2.45 9.01 -11.73
CA ARG A 113 2.18 7.57 -11.64
C ARG A 113 2.09 7.11 -10.19
N SER A 114 2.74 7.77 -9.25
CA SER A 114 2.73 7.43 -7.83
C SER A 114 1.64 8.12 -7.00
N GLN A 115 0.64 8.74 -7.64
CA GLN A 115 -0.50 9.29 -6.90
C GLN A 115 -1.33 8.16 -6.28
N MET A 116 -1.74 8.34 -5.03
CA MET A 116 -2.70 7.44 -4.41
C MET A 116 -4.04 7.48 -5.15
N GLN A 117 -4.72 6.34 -5.20
CA GLN A 117 -6.06 6.26 -5.78
C GLN A 117 -7.06 7.01 -4.89
N GLY A 118 -8.08 7.64 -5.50
CA GLY A 118 -9.01 8.53 -4.79
C GLY A 118 -9.72 7.86 -3.60
N PHE A 119 -10.05 6.58 -3.71
CA PHE A 119 -10.67 5.84 -2.61
C PHE A 119 -9.70 5.54 -1.46
N ASP A 120 -8.39 5.43 -1.74
CA ASP A 120 -7.37 5.25 -0.70
C ASP A 120 -7.11 6.55 0.04
N ILE A 121 -7.06 7.67 -0.69
CA ILE A 121 -6.98 9.02 -0.09
C ILE A 121 -8.15 9.23 0.86
N GLN A 122 -9.38 8.92 0.41
CA GLN A 122 -10.57 9.06 1.23
C GLN A 122 -10.51 8.17 2.47
N TYR A 123 -10.06 6.92 2.32
CA TYR A 123 -9.95 5.98 3.43
C TYR A 123 -8.91 6.46 4.47
N GLU A 124 -7.71 6.83 4.02
CA GLU A 124 -6.65 7.38 4.86
C GLU A 124 -7.14 8.63 5.60
N ALA A 125 -7.83 9.55 4.92
CA ALA A 125 -8.33 10.77 5.54
C ALA A 125 -9.34 10.50 6.67
N GLN A 126 -10.22 9.52 6.48
CA GLN A 126 -11.26 9.18 7.45
C GLN A 126 -10.75 8.34 8.63
N HIS A 127 -9.80 7.44 8.39
CA HIS A 127 -9.37 6.46 9.40
C HIS A 127 -8.00 6.78 10.02
N ARG A 128 -7.18 7.55 9.29
CA ARG A 128 -5.77 7.85 9.63
C ARG A 128 -5.44 9.30 9.26
N PRO A 129 -6.13 10.32 9.82
CA PRO A 129 -5.85 11.72 9.50
C PRO A 129 -4.42 12.17 9.83
N ASN A 130 -3.68 11.38 10.61
CA ASN A 130 -2.26 11.54 10.91
C ASN A 130 -1.32 10.69 10.02
N SER A 131 -1.79 10.21 8.87
CA SER A 131 -0.98 9.48 7.90
C SER A 131 0.21 10.31 7.42
N ASP A 132 1.32 9.64 7.07
CA ASP A 132 2.53 10.27 6.53
C ASP A 132 2.38 10.68 5.07
N PHE A 133 1.29 10.27 4.41
CA PHE A 133 0.82 10.74 3.11
C PHE A 133 0.30 12.18 3.14
N PHE A 134 -0.03 12.74 4.31
CA PHE A 134 -0.49 14.12 4.45
C PHE A 134 0.66 15.05 4.83
N ILE A 135 0.90 16.09 4.02
CA ILE A 135 1.93 17.11 4.29
C ILE A 135 1.57 17.89 5.56
N ASN A 136 0.32 18.33 5.65
CA ASN A 136 -0.27 18.99 6.81
C ASN A 136 -1.47 18.17 7.32
N GLN A 137 -1.23 17.38 8.36
CA GLN A 137 -2.24 16.52 9.00
C GLN A 137 -3.40 17.31 9.60
N ARG A 138 -3.21 18.60 9.96
CA ARG A 138 -4.28 19.45 10.51
C ARG A 138 -5.26 19.95 9.45
N ALA A 139 -4.88 19.86 8.16
CA ALA A 139 -5.74 20.25 7.04
C ALA A 139 -6.64 19.09 6.55
N VAL A 140 -6.58 17.93 7.19
CA VAL A 140 -7.38 16.75 6.82
C VAL A 140 -8.73 16.82 7.51
N ASP A 141 -9.80 16.85 6.71
CA ASP A 141 -11.17 16.73 7.23
C ASP A 141 -11.57 15.26 7.30
N ALA A 142 -11.42 14.67 8.49
CA ALA A 142 -11.77 13.27 8.73
C ALA A 142 -13.27 12.98 8.62
N ALA A 143 -14.15 13.99 8.78
CA ALA A 143 -15.59 13.80 8.70
C ALA A 143 -16.05 13.60 7.25
N THR A 144 -15.45 14.34 6.32
CA THR A 144 -15.79 14.24 4.89
C THR A 144 -14.86 13.32 4.11
N GLY A 145 -13.65 13.06 4.62
CA GLY A 145 -12.59 12.34 3.90
C GLY A 145 -12.02 13.12 2.72
N LYS A 146 -12.31 14.43 2.63
CA LYS A 146 -11.79 15.29 1.58
C LYS A 146 -10.41 15.81 1.98
N VAL A 147 -9.49 15.76 1.02
CA VAL A 147 -8.12 16.26 1.16
C VAL A 147 -7.77 17.07 -0.08
N ASP A 148 -7.15 18.22 0.13
CA ASP A 148 -6.58 19.00 -0.97
C ASP A 148 -5.45 18.21 -1.64
N GLN A 149 -5.41 18.22 -2.97
CA GLN A 149 -4.36 17.52 -3.73
C GLN A 149 -2.97 18.09 -3.41
N GLY A 150 -2.87 19.39 -3.13
CA GLY A 150 -1.62 20.02 -2.68
C GLY A 150 -1.14 19.56 -1.30
N ASN A 151 -1.98 18.84 -0.54
CA ASN A 151 -1.64 18.31 0.77
C ASN A 151 -1.19 16.83 0.75
N LEU A 152 -1.14 16.21 -0.44
CA LEU A 152 -0.81 14.79 -0.59
C LEU A 152 0.64 14.60 -1.01
N LYS A 153 1.34 13.69 -0.33
CA LYS A 153 2.61 13.17 -0.80
C LYS A 153 2.37 12.00 -1.78
N PRO A 154 3.08 11.96 -2.91
CA PRO A 154 3.13 10.78 -3.75
C PRO A 154 3.67 9.54 -3.00
N VAL A 155 3.27 8.34 -3.43
CA VAL A 155 3.71 7.06 -2.84
C VAL A 155 5.23 6.90 -2.91
N ASP A 156 5.87 7.28 -4.01
CA ASP A 156 7.33 7.22 -4.16
C ASP A 156 8.04 8.05 -3.08
N VAL A 157 7.52 9.22 -2.76
CA VAL A 157 8.08 10.06 -1.68
C VAL A 157 7.94 9.36 -0.33
N VAL A 158 6.76 8.84 -0.01
CA VAL A 158 6.49 8.20 1.28
C VAL A 158 7.32 6.93 1.44
N MET A 159 7.45 6.10 0.41
CA MET A 159 8.21 4.86 0.51
C MET A 159 9.69 5.10 0.76
N HIS A 160 10.30 6.12 0.15
CA HIS A 160 11.71 6.47 0.39
C HIS A 160 11.90 7.09 1.77
N GLN A 161 10.95 7.91 2.25
CA GLN A 161 10.95 8.38 3.63
C GLN A 161 10.87 7.22 4.63
N ARG A 162 10.01 6.23 4.36
CA ARG A 162 9.88 5.02 5.18
C ARG A 162 11.15 4.15 5.11
N MET A 163 11.79 3.99 3.95
CA MET A 163 13.06 3.27 3.85
C MET A 163 14.16 4.00 4.60
N ALA A 164 14.27 5.33 4.45
CA ALA A 164 15.30 6.12 5.12
C ALA A 164 15.24 5.98 6.66
N ALA A 165 14.07 5.70 7.22
CA ALA A 165 13.89 5.42 8.65
C ALA A 165 14.28 3.98 9.07
N ARG A 166 14.54 3.08 8.12
CA ARG A 166 14.81 1.64 8.31
C ARG A 166 16.09 1.18 7.60
N PRO A 167 17.25 1.80 7.89
CA PRO A 167 18.46 1.55 7.11
C PRO A 167 19.05 0.16 7.38
N PHE A 168 19.23 -0.60 6.30
CA PHE A 168 19.85 -1.93 6.28
C PHE A 168 19.24 -2.92 7.30
N GLU A 169 17.91 -2.96 7.38
CA GLU A 169 17.23 -3.98 8.17
C GLU A 169 17.34 -5.37 7.51
N PRO A 170 17.60 -6.44 8.28
CA PRO A 170 17.46 -7.80 7.77
C PRO A 170 16.03 -8.09 7.37
N TYR A 171 15.82 -8.82 6.28
CA TYR A 171 14.49 -9.15 5.76
C TYR A 171 13.58 -9.82 6.80
N GLU A 172 14.12 -10.67 7.68
CA GLU A 172 13.36 -11.35 8.73
C GLU A 172 12.84 -10.40 9.82
N LYS A 173 13.44 -9.22 9.94
CA LYS A 173 13.08 -8.20 10.94
C LYS A 173 12.31 -7.02 10.33
N PHE A 174 12.24 -6.95 9.00
CA PHE A 174 11.57 -5.87 8.31
C PHE A 174 10.05 -5.93 8.55
N ASP A 175 9.51 -4.87 9.15
CA ASP A 175 8.08 -4.76 9.43
C ASP A 175 7.29 -4.39 8.15
N VAL A 176 6.94 -5.41 7.38
CA VAL A 176 6.18 -5.29 6.13
C VAL A 176 4.84 -4.60 6.34
N ALA A 177 4.16 -4.93 7.46
CA ALA A 177 2.85 -4.37 7.76
C ALA A 177 2.98 -2.86 7.90
N VAL A 178 3.83 -2.38 8.81
CA VAL A 178 3.99 -0.94 9.05
C VAL A 178 4.56 -0.21 7.82
N TYR A 179 5.42 -0.85 7.02
CA TYR A 179 6.00 -0.22 5.84
C TYR A 179 4.99 0.01 4.71
N SER A 180 4.08 -0.92 4.49
CA SER A 180 3.20 -0.94 3.30
C SER A 180 1.73 -0.63 3.64
N ASP A 181 1.42 -0.43 4.92
CA ASP A 181 0.09 -0.08 5.41
C ASP A 181 -0.30 1.36 5.03
N TYR A 182 -1.11 1.47 3.97
CA TYR A 182 -1.91 2.63 3.62
C TYR A 182 -3.13 2.19 2.80
N GLY A 183 -4.11 3.08 2.62
CA GLY A 183 -5.27 2.80 1.80
C GLY A 183 -6.15 1.67 2.36
N LYS A 184 -7.12 1.24 1.54
CA LYS A 184 -8.10 0.24 1.98
C LYS A 184 -7.48 -1.15 2.11
N PRO A 185 -7.84 -1.96 3.12
CA PRO A 185 -7.32 -3.32 3.29
C PRO A 185 -7.84 -4.32 2.24
N MET A 186 -8.89 -3.96 1.49
CA MET A 186 -9.55 -4.81 0.52
C MET A 186 -9.73 -4.06 -0.80
N TYR A 187 -9.22 -4.67 -1.87
CA TYR A 187 -9.32 -4.17 -3.24
C TYR A 187 -10.24 -5.08 -4.05
N ASP A 188 -11.43 -4.56 -4.34
CA ASP A 188 -12.34 -5.17 -5.30
C ASP A 188 -11.94 -4.71 -6.71
N LYS A 189 -11.37 -5.62 -7.49
CA LYS A 189 -10.85 -5.32 -8.84
C LYS A 189 -12.01 -4.99 -9.78
N HIS A 190 -13.04 -5.84 -9.79
CA HIS A 190 -14.20 -5.74 -10.69
C HIS A 190 -13.86 -5.59 -12.19
N GLU A 191 -12.59 -5.67 -12.61
CA GLU A 191 -12.15 -5.38 -13.98
C GLU A 191 -12.73 -6.39 -14.96
N GLN A 192 -12.82 -7.68 -14.61
CA GLN A 192 -13.49 -8.68 -15.45
C GLN A 192 -15.02 -8.49 -15.54
N PHE A 193 -15.58 -7.65 -14.69
CA PHE A 193 -16.98 -7.27 -14.69
C PHE A 193 -17.17 -5.88 -15.27
N ARG A 194 -16.18 -5.27 -15.91
CA ARG A 194 -16.30 -3.98 -16.60
C ARG A 194 -16.38 -4.17 -18.11
N ASP A 195 -17.24 -3.38 -18.75
CA ASP A 195 -17.31 -3.30 -20.21
C ASP A 195 -16.14 -2.50 -20.79
N ALA A 196 -16.05 -2.40 -22.11
CA ALA A 196 -15.01 -1.62 -22.80
C ALA A 196 -15.02 -0.11 -22.45
N ASN A 197 -16.10 0.38 -21.82
CA ASN A 197 -16.24 1.76 -21.36
C ASN A 197 -15.94 1.91 -19.86
N GLY A 198 -15.51 0.83 -19.18
CA GLY A 198 -15.21 0.82 -17.76
C GLY A 198 -16.42 0.71 -16.84
N ASN A 199 -17.64 0.54 -17.38
CA ASN A 199 -18.86 0.39 -16.58
C ASN A 199 -19.01 -1.05 -16.11
N ILE A 200 -19.56 -1.26 -14.91
CA ILE A 200 -19.88 -2.62 -14.46
C ILE A 200 -20.95 -3.21 -15.38
N ILE A 201 -20.65 -4.36 -15.99
CA ILE A 201 -21.55 -5.13 -16.85
C ILE A 201 -22.82 -5.45 -16.03
N PRO A 202 -24.01 -5.06 -16.52
CA PRO A 202 -25.27 -5.32 -15.82
C PRO A 202 -25.44 -6.80 -15.45
N ASN A 203 -25.94 -7.07 -14.24
CA ASN A 203 -26.11 -8.42 -13.67
C ASN A 203 -24.81 -9.18 -13.32
N SER A 204 -23.67 -8.51 -13.27
CA SER A 204 -22.44 -9.10 -12.76
C SER A 204 -22.55 -9.49 -11.28
N ASN A 205 -22.20 -10.73 -10.95
CA ASN A 205 -22.12 -11.18 -9.56
C ASN A 205 -20.75 -10.83 -8.95
N LEU A 206 -20.59 -9.55 -8.58
CA LEU A 206 -19.36 -9.01 -7.99
C LEU A 206 -18.93 -9.75 -6.72
N ALA A 207 -19.89 -10.29 -5.95
CA ALA A 207 -19.64 -11.02 -4.71
C ALA A 207 -18.99 -12.39 -4.93
N SER A 208 -19.02 -12.93 -6.16
CA SER A 208 -18.44 -14.24 -6.52
C SER A 208 -16.97 -14.17 -6.95
N GLU A 209 -16.36 -12.99 -6.96
CA GLU A 209 -14.97 -12.81 -7.38
C GLU A 209 -14.01 -13.60 -6.48
N PRO A 210 -13.14 -14.46 -7.06
CA PRO A 210 -12.14 -15.17 -6.27
C PRO A 210 -11.09 -14.18 -5.75
N MET A 211 -10.92 -14.14 -4.44
CA MET A 211 -9.94 -13.29 -3.77
C MET A 211 -8.72 -14.11 -3.35
N ILE A 212 -7.59 -13.43 -3.24
CA ILE A 212 -6.34 -13.92 -2.65
C ILE A 212 -5.94 -13.03 -1.47
N GLY A 213 -5.13 -13.57 -0.56
CA GLY A 213 -4.73 -12.87 0.68
C GLY A 213 -5.74 -13.05 1.81
N ASN A 214 -5.77 -12.12 2.76
CA ASN A 214 -6.64 -12.19 3.94
C ASN A 214 -8.09 -11.83 3.58
N ASP A 215 -8.78 -12.67 2.81
CA ASP A 215 -10.17 -12.47 2.38
C ASP A 215 -11.09 -12.29 3.61
N PRO A 216 -11.69 -11.11 3.83
CA PRO A 216 -12.59 -10.88 4.94
C PRO A 216 -13.87 -11.73 4.86
N ARG A 217 -14.20 -12.33 3.70
CA ARG A 217 -15.29 -13.30 3.55
C ARG A 217 -14.93 -14.69 4.08
N ALA A 218 -13.65 -15.01 4.20
CA ALA A 218 -13.17 -16.31 4.71
C ALA A 218 -13.05 -16.36 6.24
N HIS A 219 -13.12 -15.21 6.94
CA HIS A 219 -13.06 -15.11 8.39
C HIS A 219 -14.22 -14.23 8.96
N PRO A 220 -15.40 -14.81 9.24
CA PRO A 220 -16.61 -14.04 9.58
C PRO A 220 -16.69 -13.48 11.01
N ILE A 221 -15.63 -13.56 11.83
CA ILE A 221 -15.80 -13.39 13.29
C ILE A 221 -15.91 -11.92 13.75
N GLU A 222 -15.43 -10.92 12.99
CA GLU A 222 -15.47 -9.52 13.45
C GLU A 222 -16.63 -8.67 12.90
N THR A 223 -17.28 -9.08 11.81
CA THR A 223 -18.36 -8.30 11.18
C THR A 223 -19.72 -8.48 11.87
N GLN A 224 -19.96 -9.58 12.59
CA GLN A 224 -21.22 -9.77 13.34
C GLN A 224 -21.34 -8.83 14.55
N VAL A 225 -20.24 -8.50 15.23
CA VAL A 225 -20.27 -7.63 16.41
C VAL A 225 -20.65 -6.19 16.04
N LYS A 226 -20.17 -5.67 14.89
CA LYS A 226 -20.51 -4.32 14.42
C LYS A 226 -21.96 -4.19 13.93
N HIS A 227 -22.54 -5.25 13.36
CA HIS A 227 -23.93 -5.23 12.89
C HIS A 227 -24.95 -5.43 14.02
N GLN A 228 -24.65 -6.28 15.01
CA GLN A 228 -25.54 -6.45 16.17
C GLN A 228 -25.55 -5.23 17.09
N GLY A 229 -24.40 -4.58 17.32
CA GLY A 229 -24.34 -3.37 18.18
C GLY A 229 -25.11 -2.17 17.63
N LYS A 230 -25.07 -1.94 16.31
CA LYS A 230 -25.82 -0.84 15.67
C LYS A 230 -27.34 -1.09 15.61
N SER A 231 -27.74 -2.35 15.46
CA SER A 231 -29.17 -2.74 15.47
C SER A 231 -29.76 -2.61 16.87
N ALA A 232 -29.06 -3.09 17.90
CA ALA A 232 -29.49 -3.00 19.29
C ALA A 232 -29.57 -1.55 19.78
N ALA A 233 -28.59 -0.70 19.44
CA ALA A 233 -28.63 0.72 19.79
C ALA A 233 -29.78 1.48 19.10
N ARG A 234 -30.08 1.16 17.83
CA ARG A 234 -31.24 1.75 17.13
C ARG A 234 -32.58 1.29 17.71
N GLN A 235 -32.71 0.03 18.10
CA GLN A 235 -33.94 -0.47 18.71
C GLN A 235 -34.16 0.13 20.11
N ALA A 236 -33.11 0.29 20.92
CA ALA A 236 -33.21 0.93 22.23
C ALA A 236 -33.64 2.41 22.14
N ILE A 237 -33.09 3.16 21.17
CA ILE A 237 -33.46 4.56 20.93
C ILE A 237 -34.91 4.67 20.43
N MET A 238 -35.35 3.79 19.53
CA MET A 238 -36.71 3.82 19.00
C MET A 238 -37.77 3.42 20.04
N PHE A 239 -37.45 2.51 20.97
CA PHE A 239 -38.34 2.17 22.09
C PHE A 239 -38.40 3.27 23.15
N GLY A 240 -37.27 3.92 23.46
CA GLY A 240 -37.22 5.03 24.43
C GLY A 240 -38.01 6.26 23.96
N ILE A 241 -37.94 6.60 22.68
CA ILE A 241 -38.69 7.74 22.11
C ILE A 241 -40.20 7.48 22.09
N ARG A 242 -40.65 6.24 21.86
CA ARG A 242 -42.08 5.89 21.92
C ARG A 242 -42.65 5.92 23.33
N ALA A 243 -41.86 5.56 24.35
CA ALA A 243 -42.29 5.64 25.74
C ALA A 243 -42.40 7.10 26.24
N ALA A 244 -41.56 8.02 25.72
CA ALA A 244 -41.57 9.43 26.11
C ALA A 244 -42.69 10.27 25.45
N LEU A 245 -43.35 9.75 24.41
CA LEU A 245 -44.44 10.43 23.69
C LEU A 245 -45.84 9.91 24.08
N ALA A 246 -45.92 8.98 25.04
CA ALA A 246 -47.16 8.38 25.52
C ALA A 246 -47.59 8.87 26.92
N HIS A 247 -47.01 9.97 27.40
CA HIS A 247 -47.36 10.65 28.65
C HIS A 247 -47.59 12.14 28.43
#